data_AF-A0A819M8G1-F1
#
_entry.id   AF-A0A819M8G1-F1
#
_cell.length_a   1.000
_cell.length_b   1.000
_cell.length_c   1.000
_cell.angle_alpha   90.00
_cell.angle_beta   90.00
_cell.angle_gamma   90.00
#
_symmetry.space_group_name_H-M   'P 1'
#
loop_
_entity.id
_entity.type
_entity.pdbx_description
1 polymer ?
#
loop_
_entity_poly.entity_id
_entity_poly.type
_entity_poly.pdbx_seq_one_letter_code
_entity_poly.pdbx_strand_id
1 'polypeptide(L)'
;MKLEQPSLVVAFKDLPHFRRQILAHNAIRLLKNSTDANGLSKEEIATIKLYVSCFFLYLPLNEALRSEQYEQIKPWFPYLKLFHNAVYKLPKRAGVHCRVVSGNNKIDLYQVDSFVTWWDIPSLITNWDVFLSSE
;
A
#
# COMPACT_ATOMS: atom_id res chain seq x y z
N MET A 1 -21.22 -9.86 12.45
CA MET A 1 -20.72 -8.67 13.17
C MET A 1 -20.03 -7.75 12.16
N LYS A 2 -20.64 -6.62 11.78
CA LYS A 2 -19.96 -5.62 10.92
C LYS A 2 -18.87 -4.98 11.78
N LEU A 3 -17.61 -5.35 11.57
CA LEU A 3 -16.48 -4.68 12.18
C LEU A 3 -16.46 -3.23 11.66
N GLU A 4 -16.64 -2.26 12.55
CA GLU A 4 -16.46 -0.86 12.18
C GLU A 4 -15.06 -0.66 11.59
N GLN A 5 -15.02 -0.01 10.43
CA GLN A 5 -13.77 0.34 9.78
C GLN A 5 -13.21 1.59 10.49
N PRO A 6 -11.92 1.60 10.87
CA PRO A 6 -11.33 2.79 11.46
C PRO A 6 -11.29 3.92 10.42
N SER A 7 -11.34 5.19 10.82
CA SER A 7 -11.10 6.30 9.89
C SER A 7 -9.60 6.47 9.60
N LEU A 8 -9.22 7.16 8.52
CA LEU A 8 -7.81 7.50 8.25
C LEU A 8 -7.17 8.30 9.40
N VAL A 9 -7.96 9.12 10.10
CA VAL A 9 -7.49 9.86 11.29
C VAL A 9 -7.08 8.90 12.40
N VAL A 10 -7.91 7.89 12.68
CA VAL A 10 -7.59 6.82 13.63
C VAL A 10 -6.40 6.01 13.11
N ALA A 11 -6.29 5.83 11.79
CA ALA A 11 -5.25 5.00 11.19
C ALA A 11 -3.83 5.53 11.38
N PHE A 12 -3.68 6.85 11.52
CA PHE A 12 -2.37 7.48 11.68
C PHE A 12 -2.06 7.94 13.11
N LYS A 13 -2.96 7.66 14.07
CA LYS A 13 -2.85 8.20 15.43
C LYS A 13 -1.56 7.79 16.13
N ASP A 14 -1.13 6.54 15.92
CA ASP A 14 0.01 5.88 16.57
C ASP A 14 1.33 6.05 15.80
N LEU A 15 1.30 6.74 14.65
CA LEU A 15 2.51 7.04 13.88
C LEU A 15 3.25 8.25 14.48
N PRO A 16 4.59 8.36 14.28
CA PRO A 16 5.36 9.51 14.71
C PRO A 16 4.75 10.84 14.21
N HIS A 17 4.78 11.86 15.05
CA HIS A 17 4.05 13.12 14.86
C HIS A 17 4.22 13.74 13.46
N PHE A 18 5.46 13.81 12.97
CA PHE A 18 5.78 14.36 11.65
C PHE A 18 5.11 13.58 10.51
N ARG A 19 5.15 12.24 10.56
CA ARG A 19 4.47 11.39 9.57
C ARG A 19 2.96 11.56 9.65
N ARG A 20 2.41 11.55 10.87
CA ARG A 20 0.97 11.74 11.10
C ARG A 20 0.44 13.04 10.49
N GLN A 21 1.14 14.15 10.65
CA GLN A 21 0.71 15.44 10.08
C GLN A 21 0.66 15.42 8.55
N ILE A 22 1.71 14.93 7.90
CA ILE A 22 1.80 14.87 6.44
C ILE A 22 0.70 13.96 5.88
N LEU A 23 0.51 12.80 6.49
CA LEU A 23 -0.49 11.82 6.06
C LEU A 23 -1.92 12.34 6.27
N ALA A 24 -2.19 12.99 7.41
CA ALA A 24 -3.50 13.60 7.67
C ALA A 24 -3.80 14.73 6.68
N HIS A 25 -2.83 15.60 6.37
CA HIS A 25 -3.00 16.67 5.39
C HIS A 25 -3.37 16.12 4.01
N ASN A 26 -2.63 15.11 3.53
CA ASN A 26 -2.89 14.47 2.25
C ASN A 26 -4.22 13.73 2.23
N ALA A 27 -4.58 13.03 3.32
CA ALA A 27 -5.86 12.35 3.47
C ALA A 27 -7.04 13.32 3.32
N ILE A 28 -7.04 14.43 4.05
CA ILE A 28 -8.11 15.45 4.00
C ILE A 28 -8.30 15.98 2.57
N ARG A 29 -7.20 16.19 1.83
CA ARG A 29 -7.27 16.63 0.43
C ARG A 29 -7.94 15.58 -0.47
N LEU A 30 -7.68 14.30 -0.24
CA LEU A 30 -8.20 13.19 -1.04
C LEU A 30 -9.66 12.87 -0.73
N LEU A 31 -10.10 13.05 0.51
CA LEU A 31 -11.47 12.80 0.96
C LEU A 31 -12.51 13.77 0.37
N LYS A 32 -12.09 14.88 -0.23
CA LYS A 32 -12.99 15.86 -0.87
C LYS A 32 -13.60 15.35 -2.19
N ASN A 33 -12.97 14.37 -2.86
CA ASN A 33 -13.40 13.85 -4.15
C ASN A 33 -13.61 12.34 -4.10
N SER A 34 -14.86 11.85 -4.14
CA SER A 34 -15.19 10.55 -4.77
C SER A 34 -16.63 10.06 -4.54
N THR A 35 -17.25 9.65 -5.65
CA THR A 35 -18.05 8.42 -5.78
C THR A 35 -17.23 7.44 -6.63
N ASP A 36 -17.32 6.14 -6.35
CA ASP A 36 -16.63 5.11 -7.13
C ASP A 36 -17.60 4.00 -7.56
N ALA A 37 -17.43 3.52 -8.80
CA ALA A 37 -18.30 2.51 -9.41
C ALA A 37 -18.19 1.13 -8.76
N ASN A 38 -17.11 0.85 -8.02
CA ASN A 38 -16.86 -0.43 -7.35
C ASN A 38 -17.29 -0.40 -5.87
N GLY A 39 -18.00 0.65 -5.41
CA GLY A 39 -18.52 0.73 -4.04
C GLY A 39 -17.45 0.98 -2.98
N LEU A 40 -16.31 1.57 -3.37
CA LEU A 40 -15.33 2.06 -2.41
C LEU A 40 -15.86 3.32 -1.71
N SER A 41 -15.65 3.38 -0.41
CA SER A 41 -15.85 4.60 0.37
C SER A 41 -14.74 5.62 0.06
N LYS A 42 -15.00 6.89 0.40
CA LYS A 42 -14.01 7.97 0.27
C LYS A 42 -12.70 7.66 0.99
N GLU A 43 -12.81 7.07 2.18
CA GLU A 43 -11.67 6.64 2.99
C GLU A 43 -10.85 5.56 2.28
N GLU A 44 -11.50 4.50 1.77
CA GLU A 44 -10.85 3.43 1.01
C GLU A 44 -10.12 3.94 -0.25
N ILE A 45 -10.74 4.88 -0.97
CA ILE A 45 -10.12 5.53 -2.15
C ILE A 45 -8.90 6.36 -1.73
N ALA A 46 -9.04 7.15 -0.67
CA ALA A 46 -7.95 7.96 -0.14
C ALA A 46 -6.79 7.06 0.33
N THR A 47 -7.07 5.93 0.97
CA THR A 47 -6.08 4.95 1.39
C THR A 47 -5.26 4.41 0.21
N ILE A 48 -5.92 4.00 -0.89
CA ILE A 48 -5.20 3.54 -2.10
C ILE A 48 -4.36 4.68 -2.70
N LYS A 49 -4.96 5.87 -2.85
CA LYS A 49 -4.25 7.03 -3.44
C LYS A 49 -3.05 7.46 -2.62
N LEU A 50 -3.13 7.37 -1.29
CA LEU A 50 -2.01 7.67 -0.40
C LEU A 50 -0.88 6.65 -0.58
N TYR A 51 -1.19 5.34 -0.69
CA TYR A 51 -0.17 4.32 -0.94
C TYR A 51 0.62 4.61 -2.23
N VAL A 52 -0.09 5.00 -3.30
CA VAL A 52 0.53 5.21 -4.61
C VAL A 52 1.31 6.54 -4.68
N SER A 53 0.80 7.61 -4.06
CA SER A 53 1.34 8.96 -4.26
C SER A 53 2.17 9.50 -3.09
N CYS A 54 2.14 8.88 -1.91
CA CYS A 54 2.78 9.42 -0.72
C CYS A 54 4.00 8.60 -0.30
N PHE A 55 5.18 9.12 -0.60
CA PHE A 55 6.46 8.57 -0.15
C PHE A 55 6.58 8.40 1.37
N PHE A 56 6.01 9.34 2.13
CA PHE A 56 5.97 9.28 3.60
C PHE A 56 5.10 8.15 4.16
N LEU A 57 4.37 7.44 3.30
CA LEU A 57 3.56 6.29 3.65
C LEU A 57 4.17 4.99 3.14
N TYR A 58 4.34 4.86 1.81
CA TYR A 58 4.63 3.56 1.21
C TYR A 58 6.01 3.03 1.62
N LEU A 59 7.02 3.89 1.73
CA LEU A 59 8.35 3.48 2.14
C LEU A 59 8.41 2.95 3.58
N PRO A 60 8.02 3.73 4.61
CA PRO A 60 8.13 3.26 5.99
C PRO A 60 7.16 2.11 6.27
N LEU A 61 6.02 2.03 5.58
CA LEU A 61 5.13 0.88 5.67
C LEU A 61 5.81 -0.39 5.13
N ASN A 62 6.35 -0.34 3.90
CA ASN A 62 7.02 -1.49 3.30
C ASN A 62 8.33 -1.85 4.01
N GLU A 63 8.98 -0.90 4.67
CA GLU A 63 10.11 -1.17 5.57
C GLU A 63 9.67 -1.92 6.82
N ALA A 64 8.61 -1.45 7.51
CA ALA A 64 8.07 -2.12 8.69
C ALA A 64 7.57 -3.54 8.36
N LEU A 65 6.94 -3.72 7.20
CA LEU A 65 6.52 -5.03 6.72
C LEU A 65 7.72 -5.98 6.49
N ARG A 66 8.79 -5.49 5.85
CA ARG A 66 10.01 -6.27 5.56
C ARG A 66 10.85 -6.58 6.80
N SER A 67 10.68 -5.85 7.90
CA SER A 67 11.45 -6.10 9.12
C SER A 67 10.97 -7.35 9.87
N GLU A 68 9.78 -7.85 9.56
CA GLU A 68 9.13 -8.99 10.23
C GLU A 68 8.98 -8.79 11.76
N GLN A 69 9.14 -7.56 12.25
CA GLN A 69 9.04 -7.21 13.65
C GLN A 69 7.64 -6.73 13.98
N TYR A 70 6.92 -7.51 14.79
CA TYR A 70 5.54 -7.20 15.18
C TYR A 70 5.38 -5.77 15.70
N GLU A 71 6.28 -5.29 16.55
CA GLU A 71 6.22 -3.94 17.12
C GLU A 71 6.38 -2.83 16.08
N GLN A 72 7.06 -3.09 14.96
CA GLN A 72 7.18 -2.14 13.86
C GLN A 72 5.93 -2.10 12.98
N ILE A 73 5.24 -3.24 12.82
CA ILE A 73 4.05 -3.37 11.96
C ILE A 73 2.78 -2.93 12.69
N LYS A 74 2.69 -3.21 13.99
CA LYS A 74 1.50 -2.95 14.82
C LYS A 74 0.89 -1.54 14.67
N PRO A 75 1.69 -0.43 14.61
CA PRO A 75 1.14 0.91 14.37
C PRO A 75 0.41 1.07 13.02
N TRP A 76 0.71 0.20 12.05
CA TRP A 76 0.14 0.24 10.71
C TRP A 76 -1.13 -0.60 10.56
N PHE A 77 -1.50 -1.44 11.52
CA PHE A 77 -2.67 -2.32 11.40
C PHE A 77 -3.98 -1.59 11.08
N PRO A 78 -4.30 -0.44 11.69
CA PRO A 78 -5.50 0.32 11.31
C PRO A 78 -5.50 0.73 9.83
N TYR A 79 -4.35 1.18 9.32
CA TYR A 79 -4.17 1.55 7.92
C TYR A 79 -4.26 0.33 7.00
N LEU A 80 -3.57 -0.76 7.33
CA LEU A 80 -3.56 -2.01 6.57
C LEU A 80 -4.97 -2.61 6.48
N LYS A 81 -5.77 -2.54 7.55
CA LYS A 81 -7.17 -2.97 7.53
C LYS A 81 -8.00 -2.19 6.51
N LEU A 82 -7.86 -0.86 6.47
CA LEU A 82 -8.54 -0.02 5.47
C LEU A 82 -8.06 -0.32 4.05
N PHE A 83 -6.74 -0.39 3.86
CA PHE A 83 -6.12 -0.63 2.57
C PHE A 83 -6.53 -1.99 1.99
N HIS A 84 -6.48 -3.04 2.81
CA HIS A 84 -6.88 -4.38 2.39
C HIS A 84 -8.36 -4.46 2.02
N ASN A 85 -9.24 -3.82 2.79
CA ASN A 85 -10.67 -3.74 2.44
C ASN A 85 -10.90 -3.00 1.13
N ALA A 86 -10.18 -1.89 0.90
CA ALA A 86 -10.26 -1.12 -0.34
C ALA A 86 -9.85 -1.96 -1.55
N VAL A 87 -8.69 -2.64 -1.45
CA VAL A 87 -8.16 -3.49 -2.53
C VAL A 87 -9.06 -4.69 -2.80
N TYR A 88 -9.69 -5.27 -1.77
CA TYR A 88 -10.61 -6.41 -1.93
C TYR A 88 -11.86 -6.07 -2.75
N LYS A 89 -12.25 -4.80 -2.81
CA LYS A 89 -13.39 -4.32 -3.63
C LYS A 89 -13.02 -4.05 -5.09
N LEU A 90 -11.73 -3.99 -5.42
CA LEU A 90 -11.29 -3.73 -6.78
C LEU A 90 -11.48 -4.96 -7.68
N PRO A 91 -11.71 -4.76 -8.99
CA PRO A 91 -11.79 -5.87 -9.93
C PRO A 91 -10.46 -6.61 -9.97
N LYS A 92 -10.53 -7.95 -9.91
CA LYS A 92 -9.37 -8.82 -10.05
C LYS A 92 -8.94 -8.85 -11.52
N ARG A 93 -7.64 -8.67 -11.78
CA ARG A 93 -7.05 -8.81 -13.10
C ARG A 93 -6.07 -9.97 -13.09
N ALA A 94 -6.30 -10.96 -13.95
CA ALA A 94 -5.35 -12.03 -14.21
C ALA A 94 -4.50 -11.66 -15.43
N GLY A 95 -3.23 -12.05 -15.41
CA GLY A 95 -2.31 -11.82 -16.52
C GLY A 95 -0.85 -11.91 -16.09
N VAL A 96 0.04 -11.70 -17.06
CA VAL A 96 1.46 -11.52 -16.79
C VAL A 96 1.67 -10.11 -16.23
N HIS A 97 2.35 -10.05 -15.09
CA HIS A 97 2.69 -8.83 -14.41
C HIS A 97 4.20 -8.82 -14.17
N CYS A 98 4.83 -7.67 -14.34
CA CYS A 98 6.25 -7.50 -14.09
C CYS A 98 6.44 -6.68 -12.82
N ARG A 99 7.44 -7.05 -12.01
CA ARG A 99 7.90 -6.27 -10.87
C ARG A 99 9.30 -5.78 -11.16
N VAL A 100 9.49 -4.47 -11.12
CA VAL A 100 10.84 -3.90 -11.19
C VAL A 100 11.44 -3.93 -9.80
N VAL A 101 12.65 -4.46 -9.69
CA VAL A 101 13.37 -4.56 -8.43
C VAL A 101 14.74 -3.93 -8.63
N SER A 102 14.98 -2.79 -7.98
CA SER A 102 16.28 -2.12 -7.98
C SER A 102 17.20 -2.75 -6.92
N GLY A 103 18.46 -3.00 -7.29
CA GLY A 103 19.51 -3.54 -6.42
C GLY A 103 20.30 -4.69 -7.06
N ASN A 104 21.61 -4.71 -6.84
CA ASN A 104 22.50 -5.77 -7.32
C ASN A 104 22.20 -7.09 -6.58
N ASN A 105 22.17 -8.21 -7.33
CA ASN A 105 22.12 -9.60 -6.84
C ASN A 105 20.92 -9.99 -5.95
N LYS A 106 19.68 -9.79 -6.43
CA LYS A 106 18.52 -10.50 -5.87
C LYS A 106 18.16 -11.79 -6.60
N ILE A 107 18.84 -12.13 -7.69
CA ILE A 107 18.61 -13.38 -8.44
C ILE A 107 18.75 -14.61 -7.54
N ASP A 108 19.72 -14.59 -6.62
CA ASP A 108 19.96 -15.71 -5.69
C ASP A 108 18.80 -15.93 -4.69
N LEU A 109 17.92 -14.93 -4.51
CA LEU A 109 16.71 -15.05 -3.68
C LEU A 109 15.56 -15.77 -4.40
N TYR A 110 15.65 -15.94 -5.72
CA TYR A 110 14.62 -16.56 -6.56
C TYR A 110 15.15 -17.86 -7.15
N GLN A 111 15.03 -18.93 -6.37
CA GLN A 111 15.31 -20.27 -6.84
C GLN A 111 14.09 -20.85 -7.55
N VAL A 112 14.33 -21.61 -8.63
CA VAL A 112 13.27 -22.37 -9.30
C VAL A 112 12.68 -23.35 -8.30
N ASP A 113 11.36 -23.49 -8.31
CA ASP A 113 10.59 -24.35 -7.40
C ASP A 113 10.64 -23.97 -5.91
N SER A 114 11.10 -22.75 -5.57
CA SER A 114 11.03 -22.25 -4.20
C SER A 114 9.79 -21.38 -3.95
N PHE A 115 9.28 -21.42 -2.71
CA PHE A 115 8.26 -20.48 -2.26
C PHE A 115 8.93 -19.17 -1.86
N VAL A 116 8.47 -18.07 -2.45
CA VAL A 116 8.91 -16.72 -2.10
C VAL A 116 7.77 -15.97 -1.42
N THR A 117 8.02 -15.48 -0.21
CA THR A 117 7.12 -14.58 0.50
C THR A 117 7.58 -13.15 0.28
N TRP A 118 6.69 -12.31 -0.27
CA TRP A 118 6.88 -10.86 -0.27
C TRP A 118 6.15 -10.27 0.91
N TRP A 119 6.91 -9.81 1.90
CA TRP A 119 6.35 -9.17 3.09
C TRP A 119 5.78 -7.79 2.77
N ASP A 120 6.33 -7.10 1.77
CA ASP A 120 5.85 -5.78 1.34
C ASP A 120 4.62 -5.85 0.43
N ILE A 121 3.95 -4.71 0.25
CA ILE A 121 2.86 -4.60 -0.73
C ILE A 121 3.51 -4.49 -2.13
N PRO A 122 3.36 -5.48 -3.02
CA PRO A 122 4.04 -5.48 -4.30
C PRO A 122 3.43 -4.45 -5.25
N SER A 123 4.28 -3.63 -5.86
CA SER A 123 3.91 -2.76 -6.98
C SER A 123 4.27 -3.44 -8.31
N LEU A 124 3.29 -3.56 -9.20
CA LEU A 124 3.40 -4.33 -10.45
C LEU A 124 3.03 -3.46 -11.65
N ILE A 125 3.68 -3.71 -12.78
CA ILE A 125 3.34 -3.14 -14.08
C ILE A 125 2.80 -4.22 -15.00
N THR A 126 1.85 -3.85 -15.86
CA THR A 126 1.31 -4.73 -16.90
C THR A 126 1.94 -4.48 -18.27
N ASN A 127 2.48 -3.29 -18.47
CA ASN A 127 3.12 -2.89 -19.71
C ASN A 127 4.59 -2.55 -19.40
N TRP A 128 5.50 -3.27 -20.04
CA TRP A 128 6.93 -3.06 -19.92
C TRP A 128 7.38 -1.74 -20.55
N ASP A 129 6.69 -1.26 -21.59
CA ASP A 129 7.02 -0.02 -22.29
C ASP A 129 6.90 1.21 -21.37
N VAL A 130 6.01 1.15 -20.38
CA VAL A 130 5.85 2.20 -19.37
C VAL A 130 7.13 2.39 -18.58
N PHE A 131 7.88 1.31 -18.33
CA PHE A 131 9.15 1.38 -17.64
C PHE A 131 10.25 1.99 -18.51
N LEU A 132 10.37 1.53 -19.77
CA LEU A 132 11.38 2.04 -20.72
C LEU A 132 11.22 3.54 -21.02
N SER A 133 10.01 4.08 -20.93
CA SER A 133 9.75 5.51 -21.15
C SER A 133 10.14 6.44 -19.98
N SER A 134 10.58 5.87 -18.86
CA SER A 134 10.88 6.61 -17.62
C SER A 134 12.37 6.70 -17.28
N GLU A 135 13.23 6.12 -18.12
CA GLU A 135 14.70 6.29 -18.12
C GLU A 135 15.12 7.33 -19.17
#